data_AF-A0A925FL08-F1
#
_entry.id   AF-A0A925FL08-F1
#
_cell.length_a   1.000
_cell.length_b   1.000
_cell.length_c   1.000
_cell.angle_alpha   90.00
_cell.angle_beta   90.00
_cell.angle_gamma   90.00
#
_symmetry.space_group_name_H-M   'P 1'
#
loop_
_entity.id
_entity.type
_entity.pdbx_description
1 polymer ?
#
loop_
_entity_poly.entity_id
_entity_poly.type
_entity_poly.pdbx_seq_one_letter_code
_entity_poly.pdbx_strand_id
1 'polypeptide(L)'
;MTSVGQKEELHVTSLDVDGRSFNVSIEVVNDGIEHVGHLWFTDEAWEDDGIRDQGAIPGQSADDVLRYARELSESDLQLRFARARSDQRRFHSLRMLTEQVLENIRHLNKVATSMRAGLLEVTEAAEEIDSTERQLHEMIDQVRLYAGVVAQPGS
;
A
#
# COMPACT_ATOMS: atom_id res chain seq x y z
N MET A 1 0.55 22.09 22.69
CA MET A 1 0.73 20.67 23.06
C MET A 1 -0.46 19.92 22.52
N THR A 2 -0.38 19.43 21.29
CA THR A 2 -1.41 18.60 20.67
C THR A 2 -1.27 17.21 21.30
N SER A 3 -2.26 16.79 22.09
CA SER A 3 -2.31 15.42 22.60
C SER A 3 -2.27 14.50 21.39
N VAL A 4 -1.23 13.66 21.30
CA VAL A 4 -1.22 12.53 20.38
C VAL A 4 -2.48 11.73 20.73
N GLY A 5 -3.38 11.56 19.77
CA GLY A 5 -4.62 10.81 19.96
C GLY A 5 -4.27 9.43 20.52
N GLN A 6 -4.88 9.07 21.64
CA GLN A 6 -4.70 7.75 22.24
C GLN A 6 -5.16 6.72 21.21
N LYS A 7 -4.22 5.90 20.74
CA LYS A 7 -4.52 4.78 19.84
C LYS A 7 -4.91 3.59 20.69
N GLU A 8 -6.08 3.04 20.41
CA GLU A 8 -6.56 1.82 21.04
C GLU A 8 -6.80 0.76 19.96
N GLU A 9 -6.12 -0.38 20.09
CA GLU A 9 -6.33 -1.53 19.21
C GLU A 9 -7.18 -2.56 19.95
N LEU A 10 -8.33 -2.89 19.37
CA LEU A 10 -9.35 -3.72 20.01
C LEU A 10 -9.70 -4.90 19.11
N HIS A 11 -9.71 -6.11 19.69
CA HIS A 11 -10.14 -7.30 18.98
C HIS A 11 -11.65 -7.24 18.66
N VAL A 12 -11.98 -7.54 17.40
CA VAL A 12 -13.34 -7.59 16.87
C VAL A 12 -13.81 -9.03 16.74
N THR A 13 -13.13 -9.84 15.92
CA THR A 13 -13.46 -11.24 15.62
C THR A 13 -12.30 -11.90 14.85
N SER A 14 -12.42 -13.17 14.47
CA SER A 14 -11.59 -13.80 13.43
C SER A 14 -12.39 -13.96 12.12
N LEU A 15 -11.68 -14.01 10.99
CA LEU A 15 -12.23 -14.13 9.63
C LEU A 15 -11.48 -15.23 8.86
N ASP A 16 -12.21 -16.21 8.35
CA ASP A 16 -11.64 -17.26 7.50
C ASP A 16 -11.75 -16.89 6.01
N VAL A 17 -10.61 -16.81 5.31
CA VAL A 17 -10.55 -16.55 3.86
C VAL A 17 -9.57 -17.50 3.18
N ASP A 18 -10.03 -18.21 2.16
CA ASP A 18 -9.21 -19.15 1.36
C ASP A 18 -8.44 -20.20 2.21
N GLY A 19 -9.04 -20.64 3.32
CA GLY A 19 -8.43 -21.60 4.24
C GLY A 19 -7.37 -21.03 5.18
N ARG A 20 -7.31 -19.69 5.31
CA ARG A 20 -6.48 -18.97 6.28
C ARG A 20 -7.37 -18.22 7.27
N SER A 21 -7.01 -18.27 8.54
CA SER A 21 -7.67 -17.52 9.61
C SER A 21 -6.94 -16.20 9.81
N PHE A 22 -7.69 -15.10 9.78
CA PHE A 22 -7.21 -13.75 10.06
C PHE A 22 -7.85 -13.23 11.34
N ASN A 23 -7.03 -12.77 12.27
CA ASN A 23 -7.50 -11.98 13.40
C ASN A 23 -7.91 -10.59 12.89
N VAL A 24 -9.13 -10.17 13.24
CA VAL A 24 -9.67 -8.86 12.91
C VAL A 24 -9.64 -7.98 14.16
N SER A 25 -8.84 -6.92 14.12
CA SER A 25 -8.81 -5.87 15.13
C SER A 25 -9.28 -4.53 14.56
N ILE A 26 -9.57 -3.57 15.42
CA ILE A 26 -9.89 -2.19 15.04
C ILE A 26 -8.98 -1.23 15.79
N GLU A 27 -8.31 -0.34 15.04
CA GLU A 27 -7.56 0.78 15.58
C GLU A 27 -8.46 2.01 15.60
N VAL A 28 -8.70 2.58 16.78
CA VAL A 28 -9.53 3.78 16.95
C VAL A 28 -8.67 5.01 17.19
N VAL A 29 -8.97 6.10 16.48
CA VAL A 29 -8.33 7.41 16.64
C VAL A 29 -9.41 8.47 16.82
N ASN A 30 -9.20 9.39 17.76
CA ASN A 30 -10.02 10.59 17.91
C ASN A 30 -9.38 11.75 17.14
N ASP A 31 -10.10 12.35 16.19
CA ASP A 31 -9.60 13.45 15.35
C ASP A 31 -9.90 14.86 15.92
N GLY A 32 -10.53 14.91 17.10
CA GLY A 32 -11.00 16.13 17.77
C GLY A 32 -12.48 16.45 17.50
N ILE A 33 -13.14 15.74 16.59
CA ILE A 33 -14.56 15.87 16.25
C ILE A 33 -15.30 14.55 16.53
N GLU A 34 -14.79 13.43 16.02
CA GLU A 34 -15.36 12.09 16.19
C GLU A 34 -14.29 11.03 16.45
N HIS A 35 -14.72 9.83 16.82
CA HIS A 35 -13.86 8.65 16.87
C HIS A 35 -13.96 7.92 15.53
N VAL A 36 -12.81 7.67 14.91
CA VAL A 36 -12.73 6.97 13.62
C VAL A 36 -11.93 5.68 13.81
N GLY A 37 -12.57 4.56 13.50
CA GLY A 37 -11.96 3.24 13.52
C GLY A 37 -11.55 2.74 12.14
N HIS A 38 -10.45 2.00 12.10
CA HIS A 38 -10.02 1.26 10.91
C HIS A 38 -9.73 -0.20 11.27
N LEU A 39 -10.29 -1.12 10.48
CA LEU A 39 -10.04 -2.54 10.67
C LEU A 39 -8.61 -2.91 10.27
N TRP A 40 -8.07 -3.91 10.95
CA TRP A 40 -6.80 -4.55 10.65
C TRP A 40 -7.03 -6.06 10.55
N PHE A 41 -6.46 -6.68 9.52
CA PHE A 41 -6.54 -8.11 9.26
C PHE A 41 -5.15 -8.72 9.38
N THR A 42 -4.89 -9.47 10.44
CA THR A 42 -3.58 -10.08 10.71
C THR A 42 -3.67 -11.58 10.57
N ASP A 43 -2.80 -12.19 9.75
CA ASP A 43 -2.79 -13.64 9.56
C ASP A 43 -2.39 -14.32 10.89
N GLU A 44 -3.20 -15.25 11.39
CA GLU A 44 -2.91 -15.92 12.67
C GLU A 44 -1.71 -16.87 12.58
N ALA A 45 -1.37 -17.33 11.37
CA ALA A 45 -0.29 -18.28 11.15
C ALA A 45 1.07 -17.62 10.87
N TRP A 46 1.11 -16.32 10.60
CA TRP A 46 2.32 -15.58 10.23
C TRP A 46 2.43 -14.29 11.05
N GLU A 47 3.60 -14.03 11.63
CA GLU A 47 3.94 -12.69 12.13
C GLU A 47 4.17 -11.76 10.91
N ASP A 48 3.07 -11.22 10.37
CA ASP A 48 3.06 -10.17 9.35
C ASP A 48 2.45 -8.89 9.95
N ASP A 49 2.76 -7.73 9.36
CA ASP A 49 2.30 -6.41 9.78
C ASP A 49 0.76 -6.25 9.63
N GLY A 50 0.09 -7.22 9.01
CA GLY A 50 -1.34 -7.21 8.78
C GLY A 50 -1.77 -6.28 7.64
N ILE A 51 -3.05 -6.34 7.29
CA ILE A 51 -3.65 -5.54 6.22
C ILE A 51 -4.63 -4.55 6.84
N ARG A 52 -4.37 -3.25 6.68
CA ARG A 52 -5.28 -2.20 7.15
C ARG A 52 -6.40 -1.92 6.14
N ASP A 53 -7.64 -1.94 6.61
CA ASP A 53 -8.80 -1.44 5.86
C ASP A 53 -8.75 0.09 5.75
N GLN A 54 -9.02 0.60 4.55
CA GLN A 54 -9.16 2.03 4.31
C GLN A 54 -10.59 2.53 4.61
N GLY A 55 -11.56 1.63 4.74
CA GLY A 55 -12.93 1.95 5.13
C GLY A 55 -13.04 2.38 6.58
N ALA A 56 -13.31 3.67 6.80
CA ALA A 56 -13.55 4.23 8.13
C ALA A 56 -14.84 3.69 8.76
N ILE A 57 -14.83 3.58 10.10
CA ILE A 57 -15.99 3.29 10.94
C ILE A 57 -16.12 4.45 11.94
N PRO A 58 -17.00 5.44 11.69
CA PRO A 58 -17.17 6.59 12.57
C PRO A 58 -18.04 6.25 13.79
N GLY A 59 -17.77 6.91 14.92
CA GLY A 59 -18.55 6.79 16.15
C GLY A 59 -18.37 7.98 17.09
N GLN A 60 -19.32 8.17 18.01
CA GLN A 60 -19.25 9.27 18.99
C GLN A 60 -18.26 8.95 20.12
N SER A 61 -17.98 7.66 20.34
CA SER A 61 -17.03 7.13 21.31
C SER A 61 -16.24 5.95 20.71
N ALA A 62 -15.14 5.55 21.33
CA ALA A 62 -14.42 4.33 20.95
C ALA A 62 -15.30 3.08 21.09
N ASP A 63 -16.17 3.03 22.11
CA ASP A 63 -17.14 1.94 22.30
C ASP A 63 -18.16 1.86 21.16
N ASP A 64 -18.63 3.00 20.63
CA ASP A 64 -19.52 3.01 19.46
C ASP A 64 -18.83 2.44 18.22
N VAL A 65 -17.59 2.86 17.98
CA VAL A 65 -16.78 2.37 16.86
C VAL A 65 -16.58 0.85 16.96
N LEU A 66 -16.23 0.35 18.14
CA LEU A 66 -16.08 -1.08 18.39
C LEU A 66 -17.40 -1.85 18.22
N ARG A 67 -18.51 -1.29 18.71
CA ARG A 67 -19.85 -1.87 18.55
C ARG A 67 -20.21 -1.99 17.06
N TYR A 68 -20.04 -0.92 16.28
CA TYR A 68 -20.29 -0.95 14.85
C TYR A 68 -19.40 -1.95 14.11
N ALA A 69 -18.13 -2.07 14.51
CA ALA A 69 -17.22 -3.05 13.94
C ALA A 69 -17.67 -4.49 14.23
N ARG A 70 -18.19 -4.77 15.43
CA ARG A 70 -18.73 -6.09 15.82
C ARG A 70 -20.09 -6.42 15.19
N GLU A 71 -20.84 -5.40 14.78
CA GLU A 71 -22.11 -5.58 14.06
C GLU A 71 -21.91 -5.91 12.57
N LEU A 72 -20.69 -5.77 12.04
CA LEU A 72 -20.37 -6.17 10.66
C LEU A 72 -20.58 -7.67 10.47
N SER A 73 -21.30 -8.02 9.40
CA SER A 73 -21.46 -9.42 9.03
C SER A 73 -20.15 -10.00 8.51
N GLU A 74 -20.04 -11.33 8.51
CA GLU A 74 -18.89 -12.01 7.90
C GLU A 74 -18.73 -11.60 6.42
N SER A 75 -19.81 -11.46 5.66
CA SER A 75 -19.76 -10.99 4.27
C SER A 75 -19.23 -9.56 4.13
N ASP A 76 -19.52 -8.66 5.09
CA ASP A 76 -18.97 -7.30 5.08
C ASP A 76 -17.46 -7.33 5.35
N LEU A 77 -17.03 -8.17 6.29
CA LEU A 77 -15.62 -8.36 6.61
C LEU A 77 -14.86 -8.97 5.43
N GLN A 78 -15.42 -9.97 4.74
CA GLN A 78 -14.83 -10.54 3.52
C GLN A 78 -14.68 -9.48 2.41
N LEU A 79 -15.71 -8.65 2.20
CA LEU A 79 -15.66 -7.59 1.19
C LEU A 79 -14.61 -6.52 1.53
N ARG A 80 -14.54 -6.11 2.80
CA ARG A 80 -13.54 -5.15 3.29
C ARG A 80 -12.13 -5.73 3.19
N PHE A 81 -11.92 -6.98 3.58
CA PHE A 81 -10.65 -7.70 3.42
C PHE A 81 -10.22 -7.77 1.95
N ALA A 82 -11.12 -8.15 1.04
CA ALA A 82 -10.81 -8.24 -0.39
C ALA A 82 -10.37 -6.88 -0.97
N ARG A 83 -11.03 -5.78 -0.56
CA ARG A 83 -10.64 -4.41 -0.93
C ARG A 83 -9.28 -4.04 -0.34
N ALA A 84 -9.10 -4.20 0.97
CA ALA A 84 -7.85 -3.88 1.66
C ALA A 84 -6.65 -4.65 1.07
N ARG A 85 -6.83 -5.95 0.78
CA ARG A 85 -5.82 -6.80 0.15
C ARG A 85 -5.51 -6.39 -1.29
N SER A 86 -6.53 -5.97 -2.04
CA SER A 86 -6.34 -5.43 -3.40
C SER A 86 -5.53 -4.14 -3.37
N ASP A 87 -5.86 -3.24 -2.46
CA ASP A 87 -5.17 -1.97 -2.28
C ASP A 87 -3.73 -2.18 -1.80
N GLN A 88 -3.49 -3.07 -0.83
CA GLN A 88 -2.15 -3.42 -0.37
C GLN A 88 -1.27 -3.94 -1.51
N ARG A 89 -1.77 -4.88 -2.32
CA ARG A 89 -1.04 -5.38 -3.50
C ARG A 89 -0.72 -4.25 -4.47
N ARG A 90 -1.70 -3.39 -4.76
CA ARG A 90 -1.56 -2.25 -5.68
C ARG A 90 -0.51 -1.25 -5.20
N PHE A 91 -0.57 -0.84 -3.93
CA PHE A 91 0.38 0.10 -3.33
C PHE A 91 1.79 -0.50 -3.22
N HIS A 92 1.90 -1.78 -2.87
CA HIS A 92 3.19 -2.47 -2.85
C HIS A 92 3.82 -2.51 -4.24
N SER A 93 3.08 -2.93 -5.27
CA SER A 93 3.56 -2.93 -6.65
C SER A 93 3.97 -1.52 -7.12
N LEU A 94 3.17 -0.50 -6.82
CA LEU A 94 3.48 0.89 -7.16
C LEU A 94 4.77 1.37 -6.47
N ARG A 95 4.96 1.01 -5.20
CA ARG A 95 6.16 1.35 -4.44
C ARG A 95 7.40 0.71 -5.05
N MET A 96 7.37 -0.60 -5.29
CA MET A 96 8.49 -1.33 -5.91
C MET A 96 8.86 -0.73 -7.26
N LEU A 97 7.86 -0.43 -8.09
CA LEU A 97 8.07 0.20 -9.40
C LEU A 97 8.69 1.60 -9.26
N THR A 98 8.25 2.40 -8.28
CA THR A 98 8.82 3.72 -8.00
C THR A 98 10.27 3.63 -7.54
N GLU A 99 10.59 2.68 -6.66
CA GLU A 99 11.95 2.42 -6.19
C GLU A 99 12.88 2.07 -7.36
N GLN A 100 12.41 1.24 -8.29
CA GLN A 100 13.18 0.86 -9.48
C GLN A 100 13.37 2.02 -10.47
N VAL A 101 12.34 2.86 -10.68
CA VAL A 101 12.48 4.10 -11.46
C VAL A 101 13.54 5.02 -10.86
N LEU A 102 13.55 5.18 -9.53
CA LEU A 102 14.55 6.00 -8.84
C LEU A 102 15.96 5.41 -8.96
N GLU A 103 16.10 4.10 -8.92
CA GLU A 103 17.38 3.42 -9.15
C GLU A 103 17.91 3.69 -10.56
N ASN A 104 17.07 3.56 -11.59
CA ASN A 104 17.44 3.86 -12.97
C ASN A 104 17.82 5.34 -13.17
N ILE A 105 17.12 6.28 -12.53
CA ILE A 105 17.49 7.70 -12.56
C ILE A 105 18.85 7.94 -11.90
N ARG A 106 19.12 7.31 -10.75
CA ARG A 106 20.43 7.40 -10.08
C ARG A 106 21.53 6.81 -10.96
N HIS A 107 21.25 5.70 -11.64
CA HIS A 107 22.15 5.07 -12.57
C HIS A 107 22.49 6.00 -13.75
N LEU A 108 21.48 6.59 -14.42
CA LEU A 108 21.70 7.60 -15.48
C LEU A 108 22.58 8.77 -15.00
N ASN A 109 22.33 9.28 -13.80
CA ASN A 109 23.15 10.35 -13.23
C ASN A 109 24.61 9.92 -13.01
N LYS A 110 24.84 8.68 -12.60
CA LYS A 110 26.17 8.11 -12.44
C LYS A 110 26.89 7.99 -13.78
N VAL A 111 26.22 7.44 -14.80
CA VAL A 111 26.77 7.29 -16.16
C VAL A 111 27.14 8.66 -16.74
N ALA A 112 26.23 9.63 -16.68
CA ALA A 112 26.47 10.98 -17.17
C ALA A 112 27.64 11.69 -16.45
N THR A 113 27.79 11.45 -15.14
CA THR A 113 28.90 12.01 -14.35
C THR A 113 30.23 11.35 -14.70
N SER A 114 30.25 10.02 -14.82
CA SER A 114 31.44 9.25 -15.22
C SER A 114 31.91 9.62 -16.63
N MET A 115 30.98 9.75 -17.58
CA MET A 115 31.27 10.22 -18.93
C MET A 115 31.88 11.63 -18.92
N ARG A 116 31.29 12.57 -18.15
CA ARG A 116 31.81 13.94 -18.02
C ARG A 116 33.20 13.97 -17.38
N ALA A 117 33.49 13.06 -16.47
CA ALA A 117 34.79 12.92 -15.82
C ALA A 117 35.83 12.22 -16.71
N GLY A 118 35.45 11.74 -17.91
CA GLY A 118 36.32 10.95 -18.79
C GLY A 118 36.64 9.57 -18.26
N LEU A 119 35.84 9.06 -17.32
CA LEU A 119 35.98 7.74 -16.70
C LEU A 119 35.20 6.65 -17.45
N LEU A 120 34.38 7.03 -18.42
CA LEU A 120 33.57 6.14 -19.24
C LEU A 120 33.63 6.63 -20.69
N GLU A 121 33.80 5.69 -21.62
CA GLU A 121 33.86 5.98 -23.04
C GLU A 121 32.50 6.47 -23.55
N VAL A 122 32.51 7.44 -24.48
CA VAL A 122 31.29 8.12 -24.93
C VAL A 122 30.30 7.16 -25.58
N THR A 123 30.79 6.19 -26.35
CA THR A 123 29.95 5.18 -27.00
C THR A 123 29.32 4.23 -25.99
N GLU A 124 30.08 3.81 -24.98
CA GLU A 124 29.59 2.93 -23.91
C GLU A 124 28.54 3.66 -23.05
N ALA A 125 28.82 4.91 -22.70
CA ALA A 125 27.87 5.77 -21.99
C ALA A 125 26.57 5.97 -22.78
N ALA A 126 26.65 6.15 -24.10
CA ALA A 126 25.47 6.35 -24.95
C ALA A 126 24.58 5.09 -25.00
N GLU A 127 25.17 3.91 -25.12
CA GLU A 127 24.44 2.63 -25.11
C GLU A 127 23.77 2.37 -23.75
N GLU A 128 24.49 2.65 -22.66
CA GLU A 128 23.98 2.47 -21.29
C GLU A 128 22.81 3.43 -21.00
N ILE A 129 22.92 4.70 -21.44
CA ILE A 129 21.85 5.70 -21.36
C ILE A 129 20.62 5.24 -22.14
N ASP A 130 20.79 4.85 -23.42
CA ASP A 130 19.66 4.43 -24.27
C ASP A 130 18.93 3.20 -23.70
N SER A 131 19.68 2.22 -23.18
CA SER A 131 19.10 1.04 -22.56
C SER A 131 18.30 1.38 -21.29
N THR A 132 18.81 2.29 -20.47
CA THR A 132 18.16 2.72 -19.23
C THR A 132 16.94 3.59 -19.50
N GLU A 133 16.99 4.43 -20.53
CA GLU A 133 15.85 5.25 -20.99
C GLU A 133 14.70 4.36 -21.48
N ARG A 134 14.99 3.31 -22.26
CA ARG A 134 13.98 2.33 -22.68
C ARG A 134 13.32 1.64 -21.48
N GLN A 135 14.10 1.20 -20.50
CA GLN A 135 13.56 0.60 -19.27
C GLN A 135 12.68 1.58 -18.49
N LEU A 136 13.08 2.86 -18.39
CA LEU A 136 12.27 3.88 -17.74
C LEU A 136 10.93 4.10 -18.45
N HIS A 137 10.92 4.13 -19.78
CA HIS A 137 9.67 4.22 -20.55
C HIS A 137 8.73 3.03 -20.29
N GLU A 138 9.26 1.81 -20.32
CA GLU A 138 8.50 0.59 -20.01
C GLU A 138 7.93 0.64 -18.58
N MET A 139 8.72 1.08 -17.60
CA MET A 139 8.27 1.23 -16.21
C MET A 139 7.17 2.29 -16.08
N ILE A 140 7.29 3.44 -16.75
CA ILE A 140 6.25 4.48 -16.74
C ILE A 140 4.94 3.98 -17.34
N ASP A 141 4.99 3.16 -18.39
CA ASP A 141 3.79 2.55 -18.96
C ASP A 141 3.14 1.57 -17.96
N GLN A 142 3.94 0.82 -17.21
CA GLN A 142 3.43 -0.05 -16.14
C GLN A 142 2.82 0.75 -14.97
N VAL A 143 3.33 1.94 -14.64
CA VAL A 143 2.75 2.80 -13.59
C VAL A 143 1.28 3.10 -13.90
N ARG A 144 0.91 3.31 -15.18
CA ARG A 144 -0.48 3.60 -15.58
C ARG A 144 -1.45 2.46 -15.23
N LEU A 145 -0.98 1.21 -15.26
CA LEU A 145 -1.76 0.03 -14.90
C LEU A 145 -2.05 0.01 -13.39
N TYR A 146 -1.05 0.34 -12.57
CA TYR A 146 -1.21 0.40 -11.11
C TYR A 146 -1.87 1.70 -10.63
N ALA A 147 -1.81 2.80 -11.38
CA ALA A 147 -2.46 4.06 -11.03
C ALA A 147 -3.98 4.06 -11.31
N GLY A 148 -4.53 2.99 -11.88
CA GLY A 148 -5.97 2.86 -12.17
C GLY A 148 -6.45 3.84 -13.24
N VAL A 149 -5.53 4.34 -14.08
CA VAL A 149 -5.82 5.31 -15.15
C VAL A 149 -6.25 4.61 -16.44
N VAL A 150 -6.14 3.28 -16.50
CA VAL A 150 -6.61 2.47 -17.63
C VAL A 150 -7.63 1.45 -17.11
N ALA A 151 -8.87 1.55 -17.57
CA ALA A 151 -9.84 0.49 -17.41
C ALA A 151 -9.26 -0.81 -18.00
N GLN A 152 -9.30 -1.91 -17.26
CA GLN A 152 -8.99 -3.21 -17.84
C GLN A 152 -9.92 -3.42 -19.05
N PRO A 153 -9.40 -3.68 -20.26
CA PRO A 153 -10.25 -4.07 -21.38
C PRO A 153 -10.66 -5.52 -21.13
N GLY A 154 -11.83 -5.72 -20.50
CA GLY A 154 -12.35 -7.07 -20.26
C GLY A 154 -13.35 -7.26 -19.11
N SER A 155 -14.10 -6.22 -18.70
CA SER A 155 -15.38 -6.43 -18.01
C SER A 155 -16.49 -6.75 -19.01
#